data_AF-A0A0N1DXL1-F1
#
_entry.id   AF-A0A0N1DXL1-F1
#
_cell.length_a   1.000
_cell.length_b   1.000
_cell.length_c   1.000
_cell.angle_alpha   90.00
_cell.angle_beta   90.00
_cell.angle_gamma   90.00
#
_symmetry.space_group_name_H-M   'P 1'
#
loop_
_entity.id
_entity.type
_entity.pdbx_description
1 polymer ?
#
loop_
_entity_poly.entity_id
_entity_poly.type
_entity_poly.pdbx_seq_one_letter_code
_entity_poly.pdbx_strand_id
1 'polypeptide(L)'
;MSNENFNTLELLKNQFRYPFPTLKNPHAELLQEITENQWIDGDYLWLYEQNPDLRKKYKKTKTAHIAAQWFPTAPPERFKPICRLMLWTLYNDDLYEESEPCDIGYVHAQSIAILNGEINAVDSGIPLGNMLASLRQELLEFIPQESVSRFTRMISKYFNGLETELNYKKNKTFPSIAECIALRENSICLYPFLQLTELETGIVLPKEIHDHPVILRLQTLACHLVTFFNEVQSVIKDEATDSIYYNIVKVIQHEHNISLKDACLEDLRLHNEDLKEFLALQSSLPDFGIWQDAVVNWVHYMSMVLSGWKNISTKLGRYNAMEFPQADELKAKLNKI
;
A
#
# COMPACT_ATOMS: atom_id res chain seq x y z
N MET A 1 -36.70 -7.71 1.47
CA MET A 1 -35.92 -8.48 2.46
C MET A 1 -35.07 -7.49 3.22
N SER A 2 -35.19 -7.46 4.55
CA SER A 2 -34.68 -6.40 5.41
C SER A 2 -33.17 -6.23 5.25
N ASN A 3 -32.74 -5.01 4.89
CA ASN A 3 -31.38 -4.52 5.10
C ASN A 3 -31.11 -4.53 6.62
N GLU A 4 -30.79 -5.69 7.18
CA GLU A 4 -29.95 -5.71 8.39
C GLU A 4 -28.66 -4.98 8.01
N ASN A 5 -28.35 -3.92 8.74
CA ASN A 5 -27.22 -3.02 8.54
C ASN A 5 -25.92 -3.81 8.30
N PHE A 6 -25.61 -4.11 7.04
CA PHE A 6 -24.35 -4.74 6.67
C PHE A 6 -23.24 -3.75 6.98
N ASN A 7 -22.40 -4.11 7.95
CA ASN A 7 -21.33 -3.26 8.43
C ASN A 7 -19.99 -3.83 7.98
N THR A 8 -19.36 -3.18 7.00
CA THR A 8 -18.05 -3.59 6.46
C THR A 8 -16.97 -3.62 7.56
N LEU A 9 -17.02 -2.72 8.53
CA LEU A 9 -16.09 -2.70 9.66
C LEU A 9 -16.23 -3.92 10.56
N GLU A 10 -17.46 -4.41 10.77
CA GLU A 10 -17.69 -5.64 11.53
C GLU A 10 -17.16 -6.86 10.79
N LEU A 11 -17.37 -6.93 9.47
CA LEU A 11 -16.81 -7.97 8.60
C LEU A 11 -15.27 -8.01 8.69
N LEU A 12 -14.61 -6.86 8.53
CA LEU A 12 -13.16 -6.71 8.61
C LEU A 12 -12.60 -7.13 9.99
N LYS A 13 -13.28 -6.75 11.08
CA LYS A 13 -12.84 -7.10 12.44
C LYS A 13 -12.97 -8.59 12.72
N ASN A 14 -14.12 -9.17 12.37
CA ASN A 14 -14.53 -10.50 12.86
C ASN A 14 -14.21 -11.66 11.90
N GLN A 15 -14.17 -11.40 10.60
CA GLN A 15 -14.07 -12.45 9.57
C GLN A 15 -12.75 -12.45 8.78
N PHE A 16 -12.16 -11.30 8.49
CA PHE A 16 -10.78 -11.26 7.95
C PHE A 16 -9.79 -11.67 9.04
N ARG A 17 -9.34 -12.93 9.04
CA ARG A 17 -8.50 -13.50 10.10
C ARG A 17 -7.14 -13.88 9.55
N TYR A 18 -6.09 -13.40 10.23
CA TYR A 18 -4.70 -13.75 9.95
C TYR A 18 -4.13 -14.50 11.15
N PRO A 19 -3.52 -15.68 10.98
CA PRO A 19 -2.94 -16.45 12.08
C PRO A 19 -1.51 -15.98 12.44
N PHE A 20 -1.20 -14.72 12.21
CA PHE A 20 0.13 -14.14 12.43
C PHE A 20 0.11 -13.19 13.62
N PRO A 21 1.19 -13.11 14.41
CA PRO A 21 1.29 -12.14 15.48
C PRO A 21 1.26 -10.72 14.90
N THR A 22 0.80 -9.78 15.71
CA THR A 22 0.90 -8.35 15.39
C THR A 22 1.96 -7.73 16.27
N LEU A 23 3.01 -7.18 15.66
CA LEU A 23 4.03 -6.42 16.36
C LEU A 23 4.02 -4.96 15.88
N LYS A 24 4.65 -4.08 16.65
CA LYS A 24 4.81 -2.67 16.31
C LYS A 24 6.22 -2.25 16.63
N ASN A 25 6.87 -1.58 15.69
CA ASN A 25 8.21 -1.04 15.87
C ASN A 25 8.25 -0.09 17.08
N PRO A 26 9.18 -0.30 18.04
CA PRO A 26 9.29 0.56 19.23
C PRO A 26 9.70 1.99 18.89
N HIS A 27 10.28 2.22 17.71
CA HIS A 27 10.72 3.54 17.25
C HIS A 27 9.63 4.33 16.50
N ALA A 28 8.39 3.83 16.44
CA ALA A 28 7.29 4.48 15.72
C ALA A 28 7.12 5.96 16.11
N GLU A 29 7.13 6.29 17.40
CA GLU A 29 6.93 7.67 17.88
C GLU A 29 8.09 8.58 17.46
N LEU A 30 9.33 8.11 17.65
CA LEU A 30 10.54 8.84 17.25
C LEU A 30 10.51 9.18 15.76
N LEU A 31 10.19 8.22 14.90
CA LEU A 31 10.14 8.45 13.45
C LEU A 31 8.90 9.27 13.06
N GLN A 32 7.82 9.23 13.85
CA GLN A 32 6.66 10.08 13.63
C GLN A 32 6.96 11.56 13.95
N GLU A 33 7.71 11.84 15.01
CA GLU A 33 8.17 13.20 15.33
C GLU A 33 9.07 13.76 14.21
N ILE A 34 9.96 12.94 13.65
CA ILE A 34 10.78 13.32 12.48
C ILE A 34 9.88 13.59 11.27
N THR A 35 8.94 12.68 11.00
CA THR A 35 7.99 12.81 9.89
C THR A 35 7.22 14.13 9.96
N GLU A 36 6.74 14.49 11.15
CA GLU A 36 5.95 15.70 11.34
C GLU A 36 6.78 16.98 11.29
N ASN A 37 7.88 17.02 12.05
CA ASN A 37 8.58 18.26 12.32
C ASN A 37 9.71 18.55 11.31
N GLN A 38 10.39 17.51 10.84
CA GLN A 38 11.49 17.66 9.88
C GLN A 38 10.99 17.53 8.44
N TRP A 39 10.13 16.56 8.15
CA TRP A 39 9.69 16.32 6.78
C TRP A 39 8.47 17.17 6.40
N ILE A 40 7.32 16.99 7.08
CA ILE A 40 6.08 17.70 6.73
C ILE A 40 6.21 19.21 6.98
N ASP A 41 6.78 19.60 8.12
CA ASP A 41 6.91 21.01 8.50
C ASP A 41 8.21 21.67 8.01
N GLY A 42 9.12 20.88 7.43
CA GLY A 42 10.44 21.34 6.95
C GLY A 42 10.66 21.00 5.48
N ASP A 43 11.38 19.90 5.21
CA ASP A 43 11.89 19.50 3.89
C ASP A 43 10.82 19.49 2.79
N TYR A 44 9.57 19.18 3.15
CA TYR A 44 8.44 19.03 2.24
C TYR A 44 7.31 20.03 2.50
N LEU A 45 7.57 21.10 3.28
CA LEU A 45 6.54 22.09 3.61
C LEU A 45 5.85 22.66 2.37
N TRP A 46 6.61 22.87 1.30
CA TRP A 46 6.14 23.38 0.02
C TRP A 46 5.03 22.52 -0.62
N LEU A 47 4.96 21.21 -0.35
CA LEU A 47 3.87 20.33 -0.81
C LEU A 47 2.53 20.68 -0.16
N TYR A 48 2.54 21.46 0.92
CA TYR A 48 1.36 21.76 1.72
C TYR A 48 1.07 23.27 1.83
N GLU A 49 1.92 24.14 1.28
CA GLU A 49 1.78 25.60 1.39
C GLU A 49 0.41 26.10 0.90
N GLN A 50 -0.08 25.52 -0.19
CA GLN A 50 -1.37 25.87 -0.79
C GLN A 50 -2.54 25.10 -0.18
N ASN A 51 -2.28 24.12 0.70
CA ASN A 51 -3.31 23.30 1.32
C ASN A 51 -2.98 22.95 2.80
N PRO A 52 -3.24 23.87 3.74
CA PRO A 52 -3.00 23.64 5.17
C PRO A 52 -3.81 22.48 5.77
N ASP A 53 -4.99 22.18 5.20
CA ASP A 53 -5.81 21.04 5.63
C ASP A 53 -5.15 19.71 5.25
N LEU A 54 -4.52 19.63 4.08
CA LEU A 54 -3.69 18.48 3.67
C LEU A 54 -2.54 18.26 4.64
N ARG A 55 -1.83 19.33 5.04
CA ARG A 55 -0.78 19.26 6.07
C ARG A 55 -1.30 18.62 7.35
N LYS A 56 -2.45 19.10 7.84
CA LYS A 56 -3.09 18.60 9.06
C LYS A 56 -3.54 17.14 8.91
N LYS A 57 -4.09 16.75 7.76
CA LYS A 57 -4.44 15.36 7.41
C LYS A 57 -3.23 14.44 7.53
N TYR A 58 -2.08 14.82 6.96
CA TYR A 58 -0.86 14.00 7.01
C TYR A 58 -0.24 13.87 8.40
N LYS A 59 -0.24 14.95 9.20
CA LYS A 59 0.19 14.86 10.61
C LYS A 59 -0.73 13.95 11.45
N LYS A 60 -2.03 13.96 11.17
CA LYS A 60 -3.01 13.06 11.83
C LYS A 60 -2.96 11.61 11.34
N THR A 61 -2.54 11.38 10.10
CA THR A 61 -2.48 10.04 9.50
C THR A 61 -1.47 9.14 10.21
N LYS A 62 -0.43 9.72 10.82
CA LYS A 62 0.61 9.01 11.58
C LYS A 62 1.29 7.91 10.74
N THR A 63 1.81 8.29 9.57
CA THR A 63 2.38 7.37 8.57
C THR A 63 3.50 6.47 9.13
N ALA A 64 4.32 6.96 10.06
CA ALA A 64 5.34 6.13 10.70
C ALA A 64 4.72 5.04 11.60
N HIS A 65 3.54 5.27 12.19
CA HIS A 65 2.83 4.24 12.95
C HIS A 65 2.24 3.15 12.06
N ILE A 66 1.87 3.49 10.81
CA ILE A 66 1.45 2.52 9.80
C ILE A 66 2.66 1.67 9.39
N ALA A 67 3.76 2.31 8.99
CA ALA A 67 5.01 1.63 8.65
C ALA A 67 5.53 0.72 9.77
N ALA A 68 5.38 1.13 11.03
CA ALA A 68 5.85 0.39 12.21
C ALA A 68 5.16 -0.97 12.39
N GLN A 69 3.98 -1.17 11.81
CA GLN A 69 3.27 -2.45 11.87
C GLN A 69 3.72 -3.40 10.75
N TRP A 70 4.35 -2.86 9.70
CA TRP A 70 4.89 -3.63 8.58
C TRP A 70 6.36 -3.99 8.80
N PHE A 71 7.10 -3.12 9.49
CA PHE A 71 8.52 -3.25 9.80
C PHE A 71 8.75 -3.21 11.32
N PRO A 72 8.32 -4.25 12.05
CA PRO A 72 8.18 -4.19 13.51
C PRO A 72 9.49 -4.29 14.29
N THR A 73 10.60 -4.66 13.67
CA THR A 73 11.87 -4.91 14.35
C THR A 73 13.07 -4.21 13.71
N ALA A 74 12.90 -3.57 12.54
CA ALA A 74 13.94 -2.74 11.95
C ALA A 74 14.48 -1.70 12.95
N PRO A 75 15.82 -1.56 13.08
CA PRO A 75 16.42 -0.51 13.90
C PRO A 75 16.11 0.87 13.29
N PRO A 76 16.16 1.95 14.08
CA PRO A 76 15.61 3.25 13.68
C PRO A 76 16.22 3.81 12.39
N GLU A 77 17.51 3.59 12.17
CA GLU A 77 18.23 4.02 10.96
C GLU A 77 17.75 3.31 9.69
N ARG A 78 17.42 2.02 9.77
CA ARG A 78 16.85 1.24 8.65
C ARG A 78 15.35 1.42 8.51
N PHE A 79 14.67 1.76 9.59
CA PHE A 79 13.23 2.02 9.59
C PHE A 79 12.88 3.40 9.00
N LYS A 80 13.79 4.39 9.12
CA LYS A 80 13.62 5.74 8.57
C LYS A 80 13.23 5.76 7.07
N PRO A 81 13.97 5.10 6.14
CA PRO A 81 13.57 5.09 4.73
C PRO A 81 12.21 4.42 4.49
N ILE A 82 11.82 3.42 5.30
CA ILE A 82 10.49 2.81 5.22
C ILE A 82 9.39 3.83 5.56
N CYS A 83 9.57 4.62 6.62
CA CYS A 83 8.64 5.70 6.99
C CYS A 83 8.52 6.74 5.88
N ARG A 84 9.63 7.08 5.22
CA ARG A 84 9.63 7.99 4.07
C ARG A 84 8.86 7.40 2.89
N LEU A 85 9.07 6.13 2.56
CA LEU A 85 8.31 5.44 1.52
C LEU A 85 6.81 5.38 1.85
N MET A 86 6.44 5.15 3.12
CA MET A 86 5.03 5.17 3.54
C MET A 86 4.41 6.55 3.39
N LEU A 87 5.13 7.62 3.74
CA LEU A 87 4.66 8.99 3.48
C LEU A 87 4.52 9.25 1.97
N TRP A 88 5.52 8.87 1.17
CA TRP A 88 5.50 8.99 -0.28
C TRP A 88 4.30 8.28 -0.88
N THR A 89 4.05 7.03 -0.50
CA THR A 89 2.99 6.18 -1.05
C THR A 89 1.62 6.81 -0.82
N LEU A 90 1.36 7.25 0.40
CA LEU A 90 0.05 7.82 0.75
C LEU A 90 -0.18 9.18 0.08
N TYR A 91 0.85 10.02 0.01
CA TYR A 91 0.77 11.30 -0.71
C TYR A 91 0.58 11.09 -2.21
N ASN A 92 1.33 10.16 -2.80
CA ASN A 92 1.20 9.83 -4.20
C ASN A 92 -0.22 9.35 -4.51
N ASP A 93 -0.76 8.43 -3.71
CA ASP A 93 -2.13 7.90 -3.86
C ASP A 93 -3.19 9.03 -3.82
N ASP A 94 -3.16 9.88 -2.78
CA ASP A 94 -4.07 11.02 -2.67
C ASP A 94 -3.97 11.99 -3.86
N LEU A 95 -2.75 12.26 -4.35
CA LEU A 95 -2.51 13.19 -5.46
C LEU A 95 -3.25 12.75 -6.73
N TYR A 96 -3.24 11.46 -7.04
CA TYR A 96 -3.90 10.91 -8.23
C TYR A 96 -5.36 10.52 -7.99
N GLU A 97 -5.80 10.38 -6.73
CA GLU A 97 -7.22 10.26 -6.41
C GLU A 97 -7.97 11.59 -6.59
N GLU A 98 -7.35 12.71 -6.18
CA GLU A 98 -7.98 14.04 -6.07
C GLU A 98 -7.70 15.00 -7.25
N SER A 99 -6.68 14.75 -8.09
CA SER A 99 -6.28 15.67 -9.17
C SER A 99 -6.65 15.15 -10.57
N GLU A 100 -6.93 16.06 -11.52
CA GLU A 100 -6.88 15.70 -12.93
C GLU A 100 -5.47 15.19 -13.27
N PRO A 101 -5.32 14.10 -14.05
CA PRO A 101 -4.01 13.48 -14.20
C PRO A 101 -3.01 14.49 -14.76
N CYS A 102 -1.98 14.82 -13.97
CA CYS A 102 -0.71 15.15 -14.56
C CYS A 102 -0.28 13.99 -15.47
N ASP A 103 0.63 14.24 -16.40
CA ASP A 103 1.14 13.17 -17.26
C ASP A 103 1.78 12.07 -16.37
N ILE A 104 1.01 11.03 -16.05
CA ILE A 104 1.42 9.94 -15.17
C ILE A 104 2.62 9.22 -15.76
N GLY A 105 2.71 9.16 -17.10
CA GLY A 105 3.87 8.64 -17.82
C GLY A 105 5.11 9.49 -17.55
N TYR A 106 4.99 10.82 -17.54
CA TYR A 106 6.07 11.71 -17.13
C TYR A 106 6.48 11.45 -15.67
N VAL A 107 5.53 11.46 -14.71
CA VAL A 107 5.88 11.26 -13.29
C VAL A 107 6.47 9.89 -13.03
N HIS A 108 5.96 8.86 -13.69
CA HIS A 108 6.51 7.51 -13.68
C HIS A 108 7.96 7.51 -14.16
N ALA A 109 8.24 8.04 -15.36
CA ALA A 109 9.57 8.08 -15.92
C ALA A 109 10.57 8.83 -15.01
N GLN A 110 10.18 10.01 -14.50
CA GLN A 110 11.00 10.81 -13.60
C GLN A 110 11.26 10.11 -12.26
N SER A 111 10.24 9.46 -11.69
CA SER A 111 10.38 8.73 -10.43
C SER A 111 11.39 7.58 -10.56
N ILE A 112 11.33 6.84 -11.66
CA ILE A 112 12.27 5.75 -11.95
C ILE A 112 13.68 6.27 -12.20
N ALA A 113 13.82 7.34 -12.99
CA ALA A 113 15.13 7.95 -13.25
C ALA A 113 15.79 8.45 -11.96
N ILE A 114 15.04 9.08 -11.05
CA ILE A 114 15.54 9.49 -9.73
C ILE A 114 16.01 8.27 -8.94
N LEU A 115 15.19 7.23 -8.81
CA LEU A 115 15.50 6.04 -8.03
C LEU A 115 16.69 5.24 -8.59
N ASN A 116 16.88 5.24 -9.91
CA ASN A 116 18.08 4.68 -10.54
C ASN A 116 19.32 5.57 -10.33
N GLY A 117 19.14 6.86 -10.03
CA GLY A 117 20.23 7.83 -9.88
C GLY A 117 20.67 8.44 -11.20
N GLU A 118 19.80 8.42 -12.21
CA GLU A 118 20.04 8.97 -13.55
C GLU A 118 19.84 10.48 -13.59
N ILE A 119 18.95 11.00 -12.73
CA ILE A 119 18.67 12.44 -12.58
C ILE A 119 18.58 12.81 -11.10
N ASN A 120 18.70 14.10 -10.79
CA ASN A 120 18.45 14.63 -9.46
C ASN A 120 16.99 15.11 -9.30
N ALA A 121 16.61 15.43 -8.06
CA ALA A 121 15.27 15.89 -7.73
C ALA A 121 14.87 17.20 -8.43
N VAL A 122 15.79 18.13 -8.61
CA VAL A 122 15.52 19.44 -9.24
C VAL A 122 15.20 19.25 -10.72
N ASP A 123 16.02 18.48 -11.42
CA ASP A 123 15.87 18.22 -12.86
C ASP A 123 14.60 17.41 -13.17
N SER A 124 14.11 16.63 -12.20
CA SER A 124 12.89 15.83 -12.37
C SER A 124 11.63 16.65 -12.57
N GLY A 125 11.56 17.84 -11.96
CA GLY A 125 10.37 18.70 -11.97
C GLY A 125 9.10 18.09 -11.36
N ILE A 126 9.16 16.92 -10.73
CA ILE A 126 7.97 16.27 -10.13
C ILE A 126 7.79 16.63 -8.65
N PRO A 127 6.55 16.71 -8.15
CA PRO A 127 6.28 17.10 -6.77
C PRO A 127 7.05 16.27 -5.72
N LEU A 128 7.13 14.96 -5.92
CA LEU A 128 7.74 14.05 -4.96
C LEU A 128 9.23 13.77 -5.21
N GLY A 129 9.87 14.52 -6.11
CA GLY A 129 11.25 14.27 -6.55
C GLY A 129 12.28 14.31 -5.42
N ASN A 130 12.20 15.32 -4.54
CA ASN A 130 13.09 15.43 -3.37
C ASN A 130 12.89 14.26 -2.40
N MET A 131 11.66 13.78 -2.23
CA MET A 131 11.35 12.66 -1.34
C MET A 131 11.93 11.35 -1.87
N LEU A 132 11.82 11.10 -3.18
CA LEU A 132 12.42 9.93 -3.84
C LEU A 132 13.95 9.99 -3.84
N ALA A 133 14.55 11.17 -4.05
CA ALA A 133 16.00 11.33 -3.99
C ALA A 133 16.54 11.05 -2.58
N SER A 134 15.90 11.59 -1.53
CA SER A 134 16.25 11.28 -0.14
C SER A 134 16.07 9.80 0.17
N LEU A 135 14.96 9.20 -0.26
CA LEU A 135 14.69 7.77 -0.07
C LEU A 135 15.82 6.93 -0.68
N ARG A 136 16.19 7.21 -1.94
CA ARG A 136 17.27 6.48 -2.62
C ARG A 136 18.59 6.55 -1.85
N GLN A 137 18.98 7.74 -1.40
CA GLN A 137 20.23 7.91 -0.65
C GLN A 137 20.20 7.12 0.66
N GLU A 138 19.11 7.21 1.42
CA GLU A 138 18.91 6.46 2.66
C GLU A 138 18.91 4.93 2.43
N LEU A 139 18.32 4.45 1.34
CA LEU A 139 18.35 3.03 0.99
C LEU A 139 19.77 2.53 0.70
N LEU A 140 20.57 3.29 -0.04
CA LEU A 140 21.94 2.88 -0.39
C LEU A 140 22.91 2.83 0.79
N GLU A 141 22.55 3.39 1.95
CA GLU A 141 23.33 3.22 3.18
C GLU A 141 23.24 1.79 3.73
N PHE A 142 22.21 1.02 3.36
CA PHE A 142 21.90 -0.28 3.98
C PHE A 142 21.77 -1.44 3.01
N ILE A 143 21.37 -1.19 1.76
CA ILE A 143 21.17 -2.22 0.74
C ILE A 143 21.93 -1.88 -0.54
N PRO A 144 22.42 -2.90 -1.27
CA PRO A 144 23.23 -2.66 -2.46
C PRO A 144 22.38 -2.11 -3.62
N GLN A 145 23.07 -1.58 -4.63
CA GLN A 145 22.43 -1.00 -5.82
C GLN A 145 21.49 -1.99 -6.51
N GLU A 146 21.81 -3.29 -6.53
CA GLU A 146 20.93 -4.31 -7.12
C GLU A 146 19.60 -4.41 -6.38
N SER A 147 19.58 -4.26 -5.05
CA SER A 147 18.36 -4.26 -4.25
C SER A 147 17.53 -3.01 -4.49
N VAL A 148 18.17 -1.84 -4.59
CA VAL A 148 17.49 -0.60 -4.98
C VAL A 148 16.90 -0.75 -6.39
N SER A 149 17.61 -1.34 -7.34
CA SER A 149 17.07 -1.62 -8.68
C SER A 149 15.87 -2.56 -8.64
N ARG A 150 15.86 -3.60 -7.77
CA ARG A 150 14.65 -4.45 -7.59
C ARG A 150 13.48 -3.65 -7.03
N PHE A 151 13.71 -2.83 -6.02
CA PHE A 151 12.73 -1.91 -5.45
C PHE A 151 12.18 -0.94 -6.51
N THR A 152 13.04 -0.31 -7.32
CA THR A 152 12.64 0.62 -8.39
C THR A 152 11.73 -0.06 -9.42
N ARG A 153 11.99 -1.33 -9.79
CA ARG A 153 11.08 -2.09 -10.67
C ARG A 153 9.70 -2.27 -10.05
N MET A 154 9.59 -2.41 -8.73
CA MET A 154 8.29 -2.53 -8.06
C MET A 154 7.55 -1.19 -7.99
N ILE A 155 8.27 -0.06 -7.84
CA ILE A 155 7.69 1.27 -8.02
C ILE A 155 7.17 1.45 -9.45
N SER A 156 7.92 0.96 -10.46
CA SER A 156 7.47 0.98 -11.85
C SER A 156 6.20 0.14 -12.06
N LYS A 157 6.16 -1.06 -11.45
CA LYS A 157 4.97 -1.93 -11.45
C LYS A 157 3.75 -1.21 -10.84
N TYR A 158 3.94 -0.45 -9.77
CA TYR A 158 2.88 0.37 -9.17
C TYR A 158 2.35 1.45 -10.11
N PHE A 159 3.22 2.23 -10.75
CA PHE A 159 2.79 3.25 -11.71
C PHE A 159 2.00 2.68 -12.90
N ASN A 160 2.40 1.53 -13.43
CA ASN A 160 1.63 0.85 -14.49
C ASN A 160 0.22 0.45 -14.02
N GLY A 161 0.11 -0.02 -12.77
CA GLY A 161 -1.17 -0.32 -12.15
C GLY A 161 -2.03 0.94 -12.00
N LEU A 162 -1.44 2.03 -11.50
CA LEU A 162 -2.12 3.31 -11.32
C LEU A 162 -2.61 3.90 -12.65
N GLU A 163 -1.81 3.84 -13.72
CA GLU A 163 -2.24 4.27 -15.06
C GLU A 163 -3.46 3.47 -15.54
N THR A 164 -3.44 2.15 -15.34
CA THR A 164 -4.56 1.28 -15.70
C THR A 164 -5.81 1.60 -14.85
N GLU A 165 -5.64 1.86 -13.56
CA GLU A 165 -6.71 2.25 -12.64
C GLU A 165 -7.38 3.56 -13.09
N LEU A 166 -6.59 4.57 -13.42
CA LEU A 166 -7.07 5.86 -13.92
C LEU A 166 -7.84 5.70 -15.23
N ASN A 167 -7.44 4.78 -16.11
CA ASN A 167 -8.17 4.48 -17.34
C ASN A 167 -9.56 3.89 -17.07
N TYR A 168 -9.70 2.93 -16.16
CA TYR A 168 -11.00 2.38 -15.77
C TYR A 168 -11.88 3.44 -15.09
N LYS A 169 -11.30 4.25 -14.18
CA LYS A 169 -12.00 5.36 -13.51
C LYS A 169 -12.51 6.40 -14.52
N LYS A 170 -11.66 6.81 -15.47
CA LYS A 170 -12.01 7.79 -16.52
C LYS A 170 -13.11 7.30 -17.44
N ASN A 171 -13.03 6.03 -17.87
CA ASN A 171 -13.99 5.45 -18.81
C ASN A 171 -15.27 4.97 -18.14
N LYS A 172 -15.30 4.92 -16.79
CA LYS A 172 -16.43 4.41 -15.99
C LYS A 172 -16.84 3.00 -16.40
N THR A 173 -15.84 2.16 -16.64
CA THR A 173 -16.01 0.77 -17.07
C THR A 173 -15.51 -0.16 -15.99
N PHE A 174 -16.20 -1.27 -15.75
CA PHE A 174 -15.70 -2.34 -14.89
C PHE A 174 -14.83 -3.32 -15.69
N PRO A 175 -13.64 -3.71 -15.21
CA PRO A 175 -12.93 -4.90 -15.68
C PRO A 175 -13.69 -6.18 -15.29
N SER A 176 -13.26 -7.33 -15.80
CA SER A 176 -13.62 -8.62 -15.20
C SER A 176 -13.00 -8.77 -13.79
N ILE A 177 -13.55 -9.66 -12.96
CA ILE A 177 -13.00 -9.94 -11.62
C ILE A 177 -11.49 -10.28 -11.68
N ALA A 178 -11.08 -11.14 -12.62
CA ALA A 178 -9.69 -11.56 -12.75
C ALA A 178 -8.75 -10.42 -13.19
N GLU A 179 -9.20 -9.59 -14.12
CA GLU A 179 -8.46 -8.38 -14.55
C GLU A 179 -8.36 -7.37 -13.40
N CYS A 180 -9.41 -7.21 -12.60
CA CYS A 180 -9.42 -6.33 -11.44
C CYS A 180 -8.40 -6.77 -10.38
N ILE A 181 -8.35 -8.07 -10.07
CA ILE A 181 -7.35 -8.62 -9.13
C ILE A 181 -5.93 -8.35 -9.64
N ALA A 182 -5.64 -8.63 -10.91
CA ALA A 182 -4.33 -8.40 -11.50
C ALA A 182 -3.96 -6.91 -11.57
N LEU A 183 -4.94 -6.03 -11.80
CA LEU A 183 -4.78 -4.59 -11.73
C LEU A 183 -4.40 -4.16 -10.30
N ARG A 184 -5.20 -4.56 -9.32
CA ARG A 184 -5.06 -4.14 -7.93
C ARG A 184 -3.82 -4.73 -7.26
N GLU A 185 -3.36 -5.90 -7.70
CA GLU A 185 -2.03 -6.43 -7.36
C GLU A 185 -0.93 -5.38 -7.64
N ASN A 186 -1.05 -4.64 -8.74
CA ASN A 186 -0.09 -3.63 -9.14
C ASN A 186 -0.33 -2.30 -8.42
N SER A 187 -1.59 -1.83 -8.34
CA SER A 187 -1.90 -0.49 -7.82
C SER A 187 -1.97 -0.37 -6.29
N ILE A 188 -2.07 -1.47 -5.53
CA ILE A 188 -2.06 -1.42 -4.05
C ILE A 188 -0.70 -0.98 -3.44
N CYS A 189 0.36 -0.94 -4.25
CA CYS A 189 1.70 -0.49 -3.87
C CYS A 189 2.36 -1.29 -2.73
N LEU A 190 2.08 -2.58 -2.59
CA LEU A 190 2.69 -3.42 -1.54
C LEU A 190 4.08 -3.97 -1.93
N TYR A 191 4.28 -4.34 -3.20
CA TYR A 191 5.54 -4.93 -3.68
C TYR A 191 6.80 -4.12 -3.32
N PRO A 192 6.82 -2.77 -3.42
CA PRO A 192 7.99 -1.99 -3.00
C PRO A 192 8.38 -2.25 -1.54
N PHE A 193 7.41 -2.37 -0.63
CA PHE A 193 7.67 -2.69 0.77
C PHE A 193 8.17 -4.13 0.95
N LEU A 194 7.61 -5.10 0.22
CA LEU A 194 8.09 -6.49 0.27
C LEU A 194 9.54 -6.63 -0.20
N GLN A 195 10.01 -5.80 -1.14
CA GLN A 195 11.42 -5.79 -1.54
C GLN A 195 12.32 -5.21 -0.46
N LEU A 196 11.81 -4.29 0.37
CA LEU A 196 12.57 -3.66 1.44
C LEU A 196 12.64 -4.49 2.72
N THR A 197 12.13 -5.73 2.75
CA THR A 197 12.33 -6.66 3.88
C THR A 197 13.83 -6.94 4.18
N GLU A 198 14.75 -6.62 3.25
CA GLU A 198 16.20 -6.60 3.54
C GLU A 198 16.57 -5.60 4.64
N LEU A 199 15.84 -4.48 4.76
CA LEU A 199 16.05 -3.49 5.83
C LEU A 199 15.57 -4.00 7.19
N GLU A 200 14.48 -4.78 7.20
CA GLU A 200 13.94 -5.42 8.40
C GLU A 200 14.89 -6.51 8.91
N THR A 201 15.32 -7.39 8.00
CA THR A 201 16.12 -8.57 8.34
C THR A 201 17.62 -8.27 8.44
N GLY A 202 18.08 -7.22 7.78
CA GLY A 202 19.51 -6.92 7.60
C GLY A 202 20.25 -7.88 6.67
N ILE A 203 19.54 -8.74 5.96
CA ILE A 203 20.11 -9.77 5.09
C ILE A 203 19.66 -9.49 3.67
N VAL A 204 20.63 -9.33 2.77
CA VAL A 204 20.40 -9.25 1.33
C VAL A 204 20.33 -10.66 0.77
N LEU A 205 19.17 -11.06 0.25
CA LEU A 205 19.00 -12.35 -0.39
C LEU A 205 19.55 -12.33 -1.83
N PRO A 206 20.15 -13.43 -2.31
CA PRO A 206 20.63 -13.55 -3.68
C PRO A 206 19.47 -13.51 -4.69
N LYS A 207 19.80 -13.14 -5.93
CA LYS A 207 18.82 -12.94 -7.01
C LYS A 207 17.99 -14.20 -7.28
N GLU A 208 18.60 -15.37 -7.20
CA GLU A 208 17.97 -16.65 -7.47
C GLU A 208 16.83 -16.95 -6.48
N ILE A 209 16.90 -16.42 -5.26
CA ILE A 209 15.83 -16.54 -4.26
C ILE A 209 14.70 -15.55 -4.55
N HIS A 210 15.04 -14.30 -4.89
CA HIS A 210 14.04 -13.30 -5.30
C HIS A 210 13.23 -13.77 -6.52
N ASP A 211 13.88 -14.45 -7.46
CA ASP A 211 13.24 -14.97 -8.68
C ASP A 211 12.63 -16.37 -8.50
N HIS A 212 12.76 -16.97 -7.31
CA HIS A 212 12.26 -18.31 -7.08
C HIS A 212 10.70 -18.32 -7.15
N PRO A 213 10.07 -19.24 -7.90
CA PRO A 213 8.62 -19.22 -8.13
C PRO A 213 7.77 -19.20 -6.85
N VAL A 214 8.17 -19.93 -5.82
CA VAL A 214 7.49 -19.94 -4.51
C VAL A 214 7.55 -18.57 -3.82
N ILE A 215 8.68 -17.85 -3.91
CA ILE A 215 8.84 -16.53 -3.30
C ILE A 215 8.00 -15.50 -4.05
N LEU A 216 8.01 -15.54 -5.38
CA LEU A 216 7.14 -14.70 -6.21
C LEU A 216 5.67 -14.94 -5.89
N ARG A 217 5.24 -16.21 -5.79
CA ARG A 217 3.85 -16.54 -5.46
C ARG A 217 3.46 -16.06 -4.07
N LEU A 218 4.33 -16.20 -3.07
CA LEU A 218 4.09 -15.66 -1.72
C LEU A 218 3.93 -14.14 -1.74
N GLN A 219 4.73 -13.41 -2.52
CA GLN A 219 4.58 -11.96 -2.68
C GLN A 219 3.24 -11.60 -3.35
N THR A 220 2.86 -12.30 -4.42
CA THR A 220 1.56 -12.12 -5.09
C THR A 220 0.40 -12.33 -4.11
N LEU A 221 0.43 -13.43 -3.36
CA LEU A 221 -0.60 -13.74 -2.35
C LEU A 221 -0.63 -12.67 -1.25
N ALA A 222 0.52 -12.18 -0.78
CA ALA A 222 0.55 -11.09 0.19
C ALA A 222 -0.11 -9.81 -0.35
N CYS A 223 0.16 -9.46 -1.62
CA CYS A 223 -0.50 -8.34 -2.29
C CYS A 223 -2.02 -8.53 -2.35
N HIS A 224 -2.48 -9.69 -2.83
CA HIS A 224 -3.91 -10.01 -2.89
C HIS A 224 -4.59 -9.89 -1.52
N LEU A 225 -3.98 -10.44 -0.48
CA LEU A 225 -4.55 -10.43 0.88
C LEU A 225 -4.70 -9.01 1.45
N VAL A 226 -3.72 -8.13 1.20
CA VAL A 226 -3.82 -6.71 1.56
C VAL A 226 -4.90 -6.01 0.73
N THR A 227 -4.94 -6.32 -0.58
CA THR A 227 -5.94 -5.79 -1.50
C THR A 227 -7.34 -6.13 -1.05
N PHE A 228 -7.74 -7.42 -0.96
CA PHE A 228 -9.10 -7.81 -0.56
C PHE A 228 -9.57 -7.14 0.74
N PHE A 229 -8.69 -7.07 1.74
CA PHE A 229 -9.00 -6.32 2.97
C PHE A 229 -9.28 -4.83 2.68
N ASN A 230 -8.44 -4.19 1.88
CA ASN A 230 -8.61 -2.79 1.48
C ASN A 230 -9.90 -2.56 0.68
N GLU A 231 -10.27 -3.47 -0.23
CA GLU A 231 -11.47 -3.33 -1.07
C GLU A 231 -12.75 -3.23 -0.24
N VAL A 232 -12.91 -4.11 0.75
CA VAL A 232 -14.03 -4.05 1.71
C VAL A 232 -13.94 -2.81 2.61
N GLN A 233 -12.73 -2.37 2.95
CA GLN A 233 -12.50 -1.19 3.78
C GLN A 233 -12.84 0.12 3.06
N SER A 234 -12.52 0.23 1.77
CA SER A 234 -12.69 1.44 0.98
C SER A 234 -14.03 1.53 0.27
N VAL A 235 -14.78 0.43 0.09
CA VAL A 235 -15.96 0.39 -0.79
C VAL A 235 -16.98 1.51 -0.56
N ILE A 236 -17.26 1.88 0.69
CA ILE A 236 -18.21 2.96 1.02
C ILE A 236 -17.66 4.33 0.62
N LYS A 237 -16.35 4.56 0.78
CA LYS A 237 -15.65 5.76 0.30
C LYS A 237 -15.68 5.82 -1.22
N ASP A 238 -15.42 4.69 -1.87
CA ASP A 238 -15.32 4.60 -3.32
C ASP A 238 -16.70 4.85 -3.96
N GLU A 239 -17.78 4.37 -3.35
CA GLU A 239 -19.16 4.71 -3.75
C GLU A 239 -19.48 6.20 -3.57
N ALA A 240 -19.03 6.81 -2.48
CA ALA A 240 -19.27 8.24 -2.21
C ALA A 240 -18.50 9.17 -3.16
N THR A 241 -17.39 8.71 -3.72
CA THR A 241 -16.48 9.48 -4.58
C THR A 241 -16.56 9.11 -6.07
N ASP A 242 -17.47 8.19 -6.46
CA ASP A 242 -17.58 7.65 -7.84
C ASP A 242 -16.25 7.01 -8.34
N SER A 243 -15.48 6.41 -7.44
CA SER A 243 -14.22 5.70 -7.73
C SER A 243 -14.35 4.18 -7.69
N ILE A 244 -15.55 3.66 -7.97
CA ILE A 244 -15.90 2.23 -7.79
C ILE A 244 -15.33 1.28 -8.85
N TYR A 245 -14.83 1.80 -9.98
CA TYR A 245 -14.60 1.03 -11.20
C TYR A 245 -13.41 0.05 -11.13
N TYR A 246 -12.56 0.20 -10.15
CA TYR A 246 -11.41 -0.68 -9.88
C TYR A 246 -11.50 -1.35 -8.51
N ASN A 247 -12.61 -1.18 -7.79
CA ASN A 247 -12.80 -1.85 -6.51
C ASN A 247 -13.31 -3.28 -6.73
N ILE A 248 -12.62 -4.30 -6.19
CA ILE A 248 -12.94 -5.71 -6.47
C ILE A 248 -14.34 -6.07 -6.01
N VAL A 249 -14.77 -5.60 -4.84
CA VAL A 249 -16.14 -5.82 -4.33
C VAL A 249 -17.17 -5.28 -5.31
N LYS A 250 -16.93 -4.09 -5.87
CA LYS A 250 -17.85 -3.46 -6.83
C LYS A 250 -17.84 -4.15 -8.18
N VAL A 251 -16.69 -4.64 -8.63
CA VAL A 251 -16.57 -5.48 -9.84
C VAL A 251 -17.34 -6.78 -9.67
N ILE A 252 -17.16 -7.51 -8.55
CA ILE A 252 -17.92 -8.72 -8.24
C ILE A 252 -19.41 -8.42 -8.22
N GLN A 253 -19.81 -7.34 -7.55
CA GLN A 253 -21.21 -6.94 -7.45
C GLN A 253 -21.83 -6.69 -8.84
N HIS A 254 -21.10 -5.99 -9.71
CA HIS A 254 -21.52 -5.67 -11.07
C HIS A 254 -21.59 -6.93 -11.96
N GLU A 255 -20.53 -7.73 -11.98
CA GLU A 255 -20.41 -8.90 -12.87
C GLU A 255 -21.41 -10.01 -12.50
N HIS A 256 -21.61 -10.27 -11.20
CA HIS A 256 -22.53 -11.32 -10.74
C HIS A 256 -23.97 -10.81 -10.48
N ASN A 257 -24.21 -9.50 -10.53
CA ASN A 257 -25.50 -8.86 -10.22
C ASN A 257 -26.07 -9.29 -8.84
N ILE A 258 -25.23 -9.18 -7.81
CA ILE A 258 -25.56 -9.57 -6.42
C ILE A 258 -25.60 -8.34 -5.47
N SER A 259 -25.99 -8.57 -4.21
CA SER A 259 -25.98 -7.49 -3.21
C SER A 259 -24.55 -7.10 -2.81
N LEU A 260 -24.36 -5.88 -2.28
CA LEU A 260 -23.05 -5.45 -1.76
C LEU A 260 -22.54 -6.39 -0.67
N LYS A 261 -23.44 -6.84 0.21
CA LYS A 261 -23.14 -7.82 1.26
C LYS A 261 -22.60 -9.12 0.66
N ASP A 262 -23.28 -9.66 -0.35
CA ASP A 262 -22.86 -10.92 -0.98
C ASP A 262 -21.54 -10.75 -1.76
N ALA A 263 -21.32 -9.59 -2.37
CA ALA A 263 -20.05 -9.27 -3.01
C ALA A 263 -18.88 -9.17 -2.02
N CYS A 264 -19.07 -8.54 -0.86
CA CYS A 264 -18.05 -8.54 0.21
C CYS A 264 -17.79 -9.95 0.78
N LEU A 265 -18.80 -10.81 0.83
CA LEU A 265 -18.64 -12.19 1.26
C LEU A 265 -17.88 -13.03 0.23
N GLU A 266 -18.07 -12.76 -1.06
CA GLU A 266 -17.32 -13.38 -2.14
C GLU A 266 -15.86 -12.90 -2.18
N ASP A 267 -15.61 -11.61 -1.97
CA ASP A 267 -14.25 -11.07 -1.77
C ASP A 267 -13.54 -11.75 -0.58
N LEU A 268 -14.23 -11.89 0.56
CA LEU A 268 -13.72 -12.64 1.71
C LEU A 268 -13.46 -14.12 1.39
N ARG A 269 -14.27 -14.75 0.52
CA ARG A 269 -14.04 -16.14 0.08
C ARG A 269 -12.73 -16.24 -0.68
N LEU A 270 -12.48 -15.34 -1.65
CA LEU A 270 -11.23 -15.25 -2.41
C LEU A 270 -10.02 -15.00 -1.49
N HIS A 271 -10.15 -14.05 -0.56
CA HIS A 271 -9.15 -13.81 0.48
C HIS A 271 -8.78 -15.09 1.25
N ASN A 272 -9.78 -15.87 1.67
CA ASN A 272 -9.55 -17.09 2.46
C ASN A 272 -8.89 -18.20 1.63
N GLU A 273 -9.16 -18.27 0.33
CA GLU A 273 -8.47 -19.20 -0.59
C GLU A 273 -6.99 -18.84 -0.73
N ASP A 274 -6.69 -17.57 -0.97
CA ASP A 274 -5.31 -17.09 -1.08
C ASP A 274 -4.55 -17.21 0.25
N LEU A 275 -5.21 -16.97 1.39
CA LEU A 275 -4.59 -17.15 2.71
C LEU A 275 -4.26 -18.63 2.95
N LYS A 276 -5.15 -19.54 2.56
CA LYS A 276 -4.91 -20.98 2.68
C LYS A 276 -3.71 -21.40 1.84
N GLU A 277 -3.58 -20.90 0.61
CA GLU A 277 -2.42 -21.15 -0.23
C GLU A 277 -1.13 -20.56 0.38
N PHE A 278 -1.18 -19.32 0.86
CA PHE A 278 -0.04 -18.65 1.49
C PHE A 278 0.50 -19.47 2.67
N LEU A 279 -0.38 -19.94 3.54
CA LEU A 279 -0.02 -20.76 4.69
C LEU A 279 0.57 -22.11 4.27
N ALA A 280 0.03 -22.74 3.23
CA ALA A 280 0.58 -23.98 2.69
C ALA A 280 2.02 -23.75 2.21
N LEU A 281 2.25 -22.74 1.35
CA LEU A 281 3.57 -22.41 0.83
C LEU A 281 4.57 -22.01 1.92
N GLN A 282 4.13 -21.21 2.90
CA GLN A 282 4.96 -20.85 4.06
C GLN A 282 5.39 -22.07 4.87
N SER A 283 4.51 -23.07 5.02
CA SER A 283 4.80 -24.31 5.76
C SER A 283 5.64 -25.32 4.98
N SER A 284 5.66 -25.21 3.65
CA SER A 284 6.31 -26.17 2.74
C SER A 284 7.32 -25.47 1.81
N LEU A 285 8.13 -24.57 2.38
CA LEU A 285 9.18 -23.91 1.62
C LEU A 285 10.16 -24.95 1.02
N PRO A 286 10.62 -24.74 -0.22
CA PRO A 286 11.74 -25.50 -0.78
C PRO A 286 13.00 -25.40 0.08
N ASP A 287 13.94 -26.31 -0.15
CA ASP A 287 15.28 -26.21 0.44
C ASP A 287 16.09 -25.13 -0.28
N PHE A 288 16.35 -24.03 0.42
CA PHE A 288 17.19 -22.92 -0.03
C PHE A 288 18.65 -23.06 0.45
N GLY A 289 19.05 -24.22 0.95
CA GLY A 289 20.40 -24.53 1.40
C GLY A 289 20.87 -23.57 2.50
N ILE A 290 22.03 -22.95 2.31
CA ILE A 290 22.61 -22.01 3.28
C ILE A 290 21.72 -20.78 3.56
N TRP A 291 20.75 -20.49 2.69
CA TRP A 291 19.83 -19.37 2.82
C TRP A 291 18.52 -19.72 3.50
N GLN A 292 18.31 -20.98 3.92
CA GLN A 292 17.03 -21.45 4.44
C GLN A 292 16.50 -20.58 5.59
N ASP A 293 17.31 -20.32 6.61
CA ASP A 293 16.88 -19.53 7.77
C ASP A 293 16.55 -18.09 7.39
N ALA A 294 17.32 -17.49 6.48
CA ALA A 294 17.08 -16.15 5.98
C ALA A 294 15.76 -16.07 5.20
N VAL A 295 15.45 -17.08 4.39
CA VAL A 295 14.19 -17.16 3.63
C VAL A 295 13.00 -17.40 4.56
N VAL A 296 13.12 -18.29 5.54
CA VAL A 296 12.07 -18.52 6.55
C VAL A 296 11.77 -17.21 7.29
N ASN A 297 12.81 -16.48 7.70
CA ASN A 297 12.66 -15.19 8.36
C ASN A 297 12.02 -14.14 7.45
N TRP A 298 12.43 -14.08 6.18
CA TRP A 298 11.84 -13.18 5.18
C TRP A 298 10.33 -13.42 4.99
N VAL A 299 9.94 -14.68 4.80
CA VAL A 299 8.52 -15.07 4.65
C VAL A 299 7.75 -14.83 5.94
N HIS A 300 8.39 -14.97 7.10
CA HIS A 300 7.79 -14.60 8.37
C HIS A 300 7.44 -13.09 8.41
N TYR A 301 8.38 -12.20 8.09
CA TYR A 301 8.09 -10.76 8.07
C TYR A 301 7.05 -10.36 7.03
N MET A 302 7.02 -11.01 5.86
CA MET A 302 5.94 -10.83 4.89
C MET A 302 4.56 -11.12 5.50
N SER A 303 4.44 -12.17 6.31
CA SER A 303 3.19 -12.52 7.00
C SER A 303 2.79 -11.49 8.08
N MET A 304 3.77 -10.83 8.71
CA MET A 304 3.51 -9.79 9.70
C MET A 304 2.92 -8.52 9.10
N VAL A 305 3.24 -8.21 7.84
CA VAL A 305 2.63 -7.08 7.13
C VAL A 305 1.10 -7.24 7.07
N LEU A 306 0.61 -8.47 6.87
CA LEU A 306 -0.83 -8.77 6.77
C LEU A 306 -1.57 -8.50 8.09
N SER A 307 -1.06 -9.03 9.20
CA SER A 307 -1.66 -8.80 10.53
C SER A 307 -1.49 -7.35 10.99
N GLY A 308 -0.35 -6.74 10.67
CA GLY A 308 -0.05 -5.34 10.93
C GLY A 308 -1.02 -4.38 10.23
N TRP A 309 -1.27 -4.63 8.93
CA TRP A 309 -2.26 -3.88 8.14
C TRP A 309 -3.66 -3.96 8.74
N LYS A 310 -4.17 -5.17 9.03
CA LYS A 310 -5.47 -5.32 9.70
C LYS A 310 -5.53 -4.56 11.02
N ASN A 311 -4.50 -4.69 11.86
CA ASN A 311 -4.50 -4.11 13.19
C ASN A 311 -4.51 -2.57 13.14
N ILE A 312 -3.72 -1.97 12.26
CA ILE A 312 -3.68 -0.51 12.16
C ILE A 312 -4.96 0.04 11.53
N SER A 313 -5.48 -0.62 10.50
CA SER A 313 -6.70 -0.22 9.78
C SER A 313 -7.96 -0.30 10.64
N THR A 314 -8.03 -1.22 11.58
CA THR A 314 -9.18 -1.36 12.50
C THR A 314 -9.10 -0.47 13.75
N LYS A 315 -7.93 0.13 14.03
CA LYS A 315 -7.67 0.94 15.23
C LYS A 315 -7.45 2.44 14.95
N LEU A 316 -6.86 2.82 13.83
CA LEU A 316 -6.62 4.24 13.50
C LEU A 316 -7.88 4.93 12.95
N GLY A 317 -8.01 6.22 13.30
CA GLY A 317 -9.10 7.10 12.90
C GLY A 317 -9.22 7.35 11.39
N ARG A 318 -8.15 7.12 10.62
CA ARG A 318 -8.15 7.30 9.15
C ARG A 318 -9.27 6.52 8.45
N TYR A 319 -9.73 5.41 9.05
CA TYR A 319 -10.77 4.55 8.45
C TYR A 319 -11.91 4.19 9.40
N ASN A 320 -11.88 4.68 10.64
CA ASN A 320 -13.08 4.70 11.47
C ASN A 320 -13.89 5.93 11.05
N ALA A 321 -15.20 5.77 10.87
CA ALA A 321 -16.16 6.74 10.31
C ALA A 321 -16.23 8.15 10.98
N MET A 322 -15.27 8.54 11.82
CA MET A 322 -15.19 9.83 12.50
C MET A 322 -14.32 10.88 11.78
N GLU A 323 -13.55 10.54 10.74
CA GLU A 323 -12.75 11.54 9.99
C GLU A 323 -13.02 11.60 8.47
N PHE A 324 -13.87 10.72 7.93
CA PHE A 324 -14.46 10.96 6.62
C PHE A 324 -15.63 11.93 6.80
N PRO A 325 -15.72 13.02 6.03
CA PRO A 325 -16.97 13.78 5.96
C PRO A 325 -18.08 12.79 5.67
N GLN A 326 -19.22 12.92 6.33
CA GLN A 326 -20.39 12.12 6.02
C GLN A 326 -20.61 12.18 4.49
N ALA A 327 -21.07 11.10 3.85
CA ALA A 327 -21.30 11.09 2.39
C ALA A 327 -22.17 12.29 1.93
N ASP A 328 -23.01 12.81 2.83
CA ASP A 328 -23.81 14.02 2.66
C ASP A 328 -22.98 15.32 2.64
N GLU A 329 -21.90 15.43 3.42
CA GLU A 329 -20.96 16.57 3.40
C GLU A 329 -20.08 16.59 2.14
N LEU A 330 -19.69 15.42 1.63
CA LEU A 330 -18.93 15.28 0.37
C LEU A 330 -19.82 15.64 -0.84
N LYS A 331 -21.07 15.16 -0.89
CA LYS A 331 -22.04 15.56 -1.92
C LYS A 331 -22.37 17.05 -1.89
N ALA A 332 -22.44 17.67 -0.70
CA ALA A 332 -22.70 19.10 -0.56
C ALA A 332 -21.54 19.99 -1.04
N LYS A 333 -20.29 19.49 -1.01
CA LYS A 333 -19.12 20.20 -1.56
C LYS A 333 -19.04 20.11 -3.08
N LEU A 334 -19.39 18.96 -3.67
CA LEU A 334 -19.40 18.78 -5.13
C LEU A 334 -20.50 19.58 -5.83
N ASN A 335 -21.64 19.82 -5.17
CA ASN A 335 -22.75 20.62 -5.72
C ASN A 335 -22.57 22.15 -5.58
N LYS A 336 -21.39 22.62 -5.12
CA LYS A 336 -21.08 24.05 -4.95
C LYS A 336 -19.96 24.55 -5.86
N ILE A 337 -19.56 23.76 -6.87
CA ILE A 337 -18.65 24.18 -7.96
C ILE A 337 -19.47 24.37 -9.23
#